data_AF-A0A7C6YU55-F1
#
_entry.id   AF-A0A7C6YU55-F1
#
_cell.length_a   1.000
_cell.length_b   1.000
_cell.length_c   1.000
_cell.angle_alpha   90.00
_cell.angle_beta   90.00
_cell.angle_gamma   90.00
#
_symmetry.space_group_name_H-M   'P 1'
#
loop_
_entity.id
_entity.type
_entity.pdbx_description
1 polymer ?
#
loop_
_entity_poly.entity_id
_entity_poly.type
_entity_poly.pdbx_seq_one_letter_code
_entity_poly.pdbx_strand_id
1 'polypeptide(L)'
;TPFPAILEVAIMGFFFEVLREAGVRMPRPVGQAVSIVGALVIGEASVSAGLVGEPLVIVIAVTAITSFVVPSLNDVGTLLRIYFFILVSFFGVVGVGVGILVLLIHLASLRSFGVPFLAPISPSDFEGLKDTFVRSPLWLLKRRPRLLSGGIRINQGQQIASKEREEA
;
A
#
# COMPACT_ATOMS: atom_id res chain seq x y z
N THR A 1 23.29 0.33 20.33
CA THR A 1 24.21 0.82 19.29
C THR A 1 24.47 2.30 19.49
N PRO A 2 25.61 2.82 19.00
CA PRO A 2 26.05 4.20 19.24
C PRO A 2 25.35 5.23 18.34
N PHE A 3 24.64 4.79 17.28
CA PHE A 3 24.00 5.69 16.33
C PHE A 3 22.54 5.99 16.71
N PRO A 4 22.04 7.19 16.39
CA PRO A 4 20.62 7.47 16.49
C PRO A 4 19.80 6.57 15.55
N ALA A 5 18.64 6.12 15.99
CA ALA A 5 17.77 5.22 15.22
C ALA A 5 17.44 5.75 13.80
N ILE A 6 17.33 7.07 13.63
CA ILE A 6 17.10 7.71 12.33
C ILE A 6 18.24 7.39 11.34
N LEU A 7 19.49 7.45 11.81
CA LEU A 7 20.65 7.17 10.98
C LEU A 7 20.75 5.68 10.64
N GLU A 8 20.48 4.82 11.63
CA GLU A 8 20.45 3.37 11.44
C GLU A 8 19.44 2.96 10.34
N VAL A 9 18.22 3.52 10.41
CA VAL A 9 17.17 3.29 9.41
C VAL A 9 17.54 3.89 8.05
N ALA A 10 18.20 5.06 8.02
CA ALA A 10 18.66 5.66 6.77
C ALA A 10 19.69 4.78 6.04
N ILE A 11 20.70 4.29 6.76
CA ILE A 11 21.77 3.46 6.22
C ILE A 11 21.21 2.15 5.67
N MET A 12 20.44 1.42 6.48
CA MET A 12 19.85 0.15 6.06
C MET A 12 18.79 0.33 4.98
N GLY A 13 17.98 1.38 5.06
CA GLY A 13 16.99 1.71 4.03
C GLY A 13 17.64 2.03 2.68
N PHE A 14 18.77 2.73 2.70
CA PHE A 14 19.56 3.00 1.50
C PHE A 14 20.14 1.73 0.89
N PHE A 15 20.81 0.88 1.69
CA PHE A 15 21.32 -0.39 1.20
C PHE A 15 20.23 -1.30 0.66
N PHE A 16 19.07 -1.34 1.32
CA PHE A 16 17.93 -2.11 0.85
C PHE A 16 17.47 -1.67 -0.53
N GLU A 17 17.34 -0.36 -0.79
CA GLU A 17 16.95 0.11 -2.13
C GLU A 17 18.03 -0.15 -3.19
N VAL A 18 19.31 -0.02 -2.84
CA VAL A 18 20.40 -0.40 -3.75
C VAL A 18 20.33 -1.88 -4.12
N LEU A 19 20.10 -2.76 -3.13
CA LEU A 19 19.96 -4.20 -3.34
C LEU A 19 18.72 -4.54 -4.19
N ARG A 20 17.61 -3.84 -3.95
CA ARG A 20 16.37 -4.03 -4.71
C ARG A 20 16.56 -3.61 -6.17
N GLU A 21 17.13 -2.44 -6.41
CA GLU A 21 17.36 -1.91 -7.75
C GLU A 21 18.37 -2.78 -8.53
N ALA A 22 19.42 -3.26 -7.85
CA ALA A 22 20.36 -4.21 -8.43
C ALA A 22 19.68 -5.56 -8.77
N GLY A 23 18.84 -6.07 -7.86
CA GLY A 23 18.13 -7.34 -8.06
C GLY A 23 17.16 -7.29 -9.25
N VAL A 24 16.45 -6.18 -9.44
CA VAL A 24 15.49 -6.00 -10.54
C VAL A 24 16.20 -5.78 -11.89
N ARG A 25 17.38 -5.14 -11.91
CA ARG A 25 18.13 -4.87 -13.15
C ARG A 25 18.91 -6.07 -13.68
N MET A 26 19.26 -7.01 -12.82
CA MET A 26 20.05 -8.19 -13.21
C MET A 26 19.18 -9.31 -13.79
N PRO A 27 19.74 -10.21 -14.63
CA PRO A 27 19.05 -11.43 -15.06
C PRO A 27 18.62 -12.29 -13.87
N ARG A 28 17.44 -12.92 -13.93
CA ARG A 28 16.80 -13.61 -12.80
C ARG A 28 17.73 -14.46 -11.90
N PRO A 29 18.60 -15.36 -12.44
CA PRO A 29 19.47 -16.17 -11.60
C PRO A 29 20.52 -15.35 -10.83
N VAL A 30 21.03 -14.29 -11.46
CA VAL A 30 22.03 -13.40 -10.88
C VAL A 30 21.38 -12.43 -9.91
N GLY A 31 20.22 -11.86 -10.26
CA GLY A 31 19.47 -10.94 -9.41
C GLY A 31 19.06 -11.59 -8.08
N GLN A 32 18.56 -12.82 -8.12
CA GLN A 32 18.23 -13.56 -6.89
C GLN A 32 19.47 -13.83 -6.03
N ALA A 33 20.59 -14.24 -6.62
CA ALA A 33 21.83 -14.49 -5.89
C ALA A 33 22.36 -13.20 -5.23
N VAL A 34 22.35 -12.08 -5.95
CA VAL A 34 22.78 -10.76 -5.45
C VAL A 34 21.88 -10.30 -4.29
N SER A 35 20.56 -10.46 -4.40
CA SER A 35 19.64 -10.06 -3.32
C SER A 35 19.81 -10.91 -2.06
N ILE A 36 19.99 -12.23 -2.18
CA ILE A 36 20.19 -13.12 -1.02
C ILE A 36 21.53 -12.83 -0.34
N VAL A 37 22.63 -12.84 -1.11
CA VAL A 37 23.97 -12.62 -0.56
C VAL A 37 24.09 -11.20 -0.02
N GLY A 38 23.58 -10.21 -0.76
CA GLY A 38 23.61 -8.81 -0.34
C GLY A 38 22.84 -8.56 0.94
N ALA A 39 21.60 -9.07 1.07
CA ALA A 39 20.80 -8.86 2.28
C ALA A 39 21.44 -9.54 3.51
N LEU A 40 21.93 -10.77 3.37
CA LEU A 40 22.56 -11.50 4.47
C LEU A 40 23.88 -10.87 4.91
N VAL A 41 24.78 -10.59 3.95
CA VAL A 41 26.11 -10.04 4.24
C VAL A 41 26.00 -8.62 4.79
N ILE A 42 25.14 -7.76 4.23
CA ILE A 42 24.96 -6.40 4.75
C ILE A 42 24.30 -6.42 6.14
N GLY A 43 23.31 -7.29 6.35
CA GLY A 43 22.67 -7.48 7.66
C GLY A 43 23.68 -7.86 8.74
N GLU A 44 24.38 -8.97 8.55
CA GLU A 44 25.40 -9.49 9.48
C GLU A 44 26.55 -8.51 9.71
N ALA A 45 27.09 -7.93 8.63
CA ALA A 45 28.20 -6.98 8.74
C ALA A 45 27.79 -5.70 9.48
N SER A 46 26.56 -5.21 9.27
CA SER A 46 26.08 -3.99 9.94
C SER A 46 25.85 -4.20 11.44
N VAL A 47 25.34 -5.37 11.83
CA VAL A 47 25.18 -5.73 13.25
C VAL A 47 26.54 -5.96 13.90
N SER A 48 27.40 -6.77 13.28
CA SER A 48 28.73 -7.10 13.80
C SER A 48 29.65 -5.88 13.92
N ALA A 49 29.53 -4.92 12.99
CA ALA A 49 30.27 -3.65 13.03
C ALA A 49 29.68 -2.64 14.04
N GLY A 50 28.55 -2.96 14.68
CA GLY A 50 27.87 -2.07 15.62
C GLY A 50 27.24 -0.85 14.95
N LEU A 51 27.03 -0.87 13.62
CA LEU A 51 26.42 0.23 12.88
C LEU A 51 24.91 0.32 13.14
N VAL A 52 24.25 -0.83 13.31
CA VAL A 52 22.79 -0.94 13.48
C VAL A 52 22.46 -1.95 14.56
N GLY A 53 21.49 -1.64 15.42
CA GLY A 53 21.07 -2.54 16.49
C GLY A 53 20.24 -3.72 15.99
N GLU A 54 20.43 -4.91 16.58
CA GLU A 54 19.71 -6.13 16.21
C GLU A 54 18.18 -5.95 16.14
N PRO A 55 17.50 -5.31 17.12
CA PRO A 55 16.05 -5.13 17.05
C PRO A 55 15.62 -4.24 15.88
N LEU A 56 16.43 -3.23 15.54
CA LEU A 56 16.15 -2.32 14.43
C LEU A 56 16.33 -3.02 13.08
N VAL A 57 17.35 -3.88 12.94
CA VAL A 57 17.52 -4.71 11.73
C VAL A 57 16.28 -5.57 11.47
N ILE A 58 15.74 -6.20 12.51
CA ILE A 58 14.52 -7.02 12.40
C ILE A 58 13.34 -6.17 11.91
N VAL A 59 13.11 -5.00 12.51
CA VAL A 59 12.01 -4.10 12.12
C VAL A 59 12.16 -3.64 10.67
N ILE A 60 13.37 -3.29 10.24
CA ILE A 60 13.64 -2.87 8.86
C ILE A 60 13.43 -4.03 7.89
N ALA A 61 13.88 -5.25 8.22
CA ALA A 61 13.71 -6.44 7.40
C ALA A 61 12.22 -6.79 7.20
N VAL A 62 11.41 -6.74 8.27
CA VAL A 62 9.95 -6.96 8.18
C VAL A 62 9.30 -5.90 7.30
N THR A 63 9.68 -4.63 7.45
CA THR A 63 9.17 -3.52 6.63
C THR A 63 9.51 -3.72 5.15
N ALA A 64 10.76 -4.11 4.87
CA ALA A 64 11.25 -4.42 3.53
C ALA A 64 10.50 -5.57 2.87
N ILE A 65 10.31 -6.70 3.58
CA ILE A 65 9.57 -7.86 3.06
C ILE A 65 8.11 -7.50 2.78
N THR A 66 7.48 -6.74 3.69
CA THR A 66 6.08 -6.31 3.56
C THR A 66 5.86 -5.44 2.31
N SER A 67 6.88 -4.71 1.85
CA SER A 67 6.82 -3.92 0.61
C SER A 67 6.44 -4.78 -0.61
N PHE A 68 6.79 -6.08 -0.62
CA PHE A 68 6.51 -6.97 -1.75
C PHE A 68 5.10 -7.58 -1.76
N VAL A 69 4.28 -7.34 -0.73
CA VAL A 69 2.90 -7.88 -0.65
C VAL A 69 2.02 -7.31 -1.76
N VAL A 70 2.21 -6.04 -2.13
CA VAL A 70 1.44 -5.36 -3.19
C VAL A 70 2.40 -4.87 -4.28
N PRO A 71 2.80 -5.76 -5.21
CA PRO A 71 3.89 -5.45 -6.14
C PRO A 71 3.57 -4.32 -7.12
N SER A 72 2.29 -4.09 -7.43
CA SER A 72 1.82 -3.00 -8.31
C SER A 72 2.06 -1.60 -7.74
N LEU A 73 2.26 -1.47 -6.42
CA LEU A 73 2.46 -0.20 -5.74
C LEU A 73 3.87 -0.03 -5.19
N ASN A 74 4.82 -0.88 -5.60
CA ASN A 74 6.19 -0.85 -5.06
C ASN A 74 6.85 0.54 -5.15
N ASP A 75 6.84 1.17 -6.34
CA ASP A 75 7.54 2.45 -6.54
C ASP A 75 6.88 3.59 -5.75
N VAL A 76 5.54 3.59 -5.72
CA VAL A 76 4.75 4.53 -4.91
C VAL A 76 5.01 4.29 -3.42
N GLY A 77 5.12 3.03 -3.00
CA GLY A 77 5.44 2.62 -1.64
C GLY A 77 6.82 3.09 -1.19
N THR A 78 7.84 2.99 -2.06
CA THR A 78 9.18 3.52 -1.80
C THR A 78 9.16 5.04 -1.62
N LEU A 79 8.46 5.76 -2.50
CA LEU A 79 8.32 7.22 -2.38
C LEU A 79 7.60 7.63 -1.09
N LEU A 80 6.52 6.93 -0.74
CA LEU A 80 5.80 7.17 0.52
C LEU A 80 6.68 6.87 1.74
N ARG A 81 7.49 5.80 1.70
CA ARG A 81 8.41 5.47 2.79
C ARG A 81 9.45 6.57 2.98
N ILE A 82 10.02 7.11 1.91
CA ILE A 82 10.96 8.25 1.96
C ILE A 82 10.26 9.50 2.51
N TYR A 83 9.05 9.79 2.05
CA TYR A 83 8.24 10.91 2.54
C TYR A 83 7.98 10.84 4.06
N PHE A 84 7.52 9.69 4.55
CA PHE A 84 7.28 9.48 5.98
C PHE A 84 8.58 9.45 6.80
N PHE A 85 9.66 8.92 6.23
CA PHE A 85 10.98 8.96 6.87
C PHE A 85 11.48 10.39 7.07
N ILE A 86 11.31 11.27 6.08
CA ILE A 86 11.65 12.68 6.20
C ILE A 86 10.79 13.33 7.30
N LEU A 87 9.47 13.11 7.28
CA LEU A 87 8.57 13.69 8.29
C LEU A 87 8.91 13.24 9.71
N VAL A 88 9.20 11.95 9.92
CA VAL A 88 9.58 11.45 11.25
C VAL A 88 10.95 11.95 11.69
N SER A 89 11.87 12.19 10.74
CA SER A 89 13.21 12.68 11.04
C SER A 89 13.20 14.13 11.54
N PHE A 90 12.33 14.98 10.96
CA PHE A 90 12.21 16.40 11.35
C PHE A 90 11.23 16.65 12.49
N PHE A 91 10.09 15.97 12.49
CA PHE A 91 8.96 16.26 13.39
C PHE A 91 8.61 15.10 14.34
N GLY A 92 9.38 14.00 14.31
CA GLY A 92 9.12 12.82 15.12
C GLY A 92 7.76 12.19 14.82
N VAL A 93 7.14 11.59 15.85
CA VAL A 93 5.84 10.91 15.73
C VAL A 93 4.72 11.86 15.28
N VAL A 94 4.79 13.15 15.64
CA VAL A 94 3.81 14.16 15.21
C VAL A 94 3.84 14.32 13.68
N GLY A 95 5.02 14.27 13.07
CA GLY A 95 5.19 14.32 11.62
C GLY A 95 4.44 13.20 10.90
N VAL A 96 4.44 11.99 11.46
CA VAL A 96 3.71 10.85 10.91
C VAL A 96 2.20 11.11 10.94
N GLY A 97 1.67 11.62 12.06
CA GLY A 97 0.25 11.94 12.18
C GLY A 97 -0.21 13.00 11.17
N VAL A 98 0.56 14.09 11.03
CA VAL A 98 0.29 15.14 10.04
C VAL A 98 0.44 14.60 8.61
N GLY A 99 1.48 13.79 8.35
CA GLY A 99 1.71 13.18 7.05
C GLY A 99 0.57 12.28 6.59
N ILE A 100 0.01 11.49 7.52
CA ILE A 100 -1.17 10.65 7.26
C ILE A 100 -2.38 11.54 6.94
N LEU A 101 -2.61 12.61 7.70
CA LEU A 101 -3.72 13.54 7.43
C LEU A 101 -3.61 14.19 6.05
N VAL A 102 -2.43 14.69 5.68
CA VAL A 102 -2.17 15.27 4.35
C VAL A 102 -2.40 14.24 3.25
N LEU A 103 -1.92 13.01 3.44
CA LEU A 103 -2.14 11.92 2.51
C LEU A 103 -3.64 11.60 2.34
N LEU A 104 -4.40 11.50 3.44
CA LEU A 104 -5.83 11.25 3.41
C LEU A 104 -6.61 12.36 2.69
N ILE A 105 -6.28 13.63 2.96
CA ILE A 105 -6.89 14.77 2.29
C ILE A 105 -6.60 14.72 0.77
N HIS A 106 -5.36 14.39 0.39
CA HIS A 106 -4.98 14.22 -1.00
C HIS A 106 -5.79 13.11 -1.67
N LEU A 107 -5.90 11.93 -1.05
CA LEU A 107 -6.70 10.82 -1.56
C LEU A 107 -8.19 11.18 -1.67
N ALA A 108 -8.73 11.93 -0.71
CA ALA A 108 -10.13 12.38 -0.74
C ALA A 108 -10.41 13.38 -1.87
N SER A 109 -9.42 14.17 -2.28
CA SER A 109 -9.52 15.12 -3.38
C SER A 109 -9.44 14.45 -4.76
N LEU A 110 -8.86 13.25 -4.85
CA LEU A 110 -8.68 12.57 -6.13
C LEU A 110 -10.01 12.02 -6.66
N ARG A 111 -10.23 12.18 -7.96
CA ARG A 111 -11.37 11.61 -8.68
C ARG A 111 -10.88 10.77 -9.86
N SER A 112 -11.33 9.53 -9.93
CA SER A 112 -11.10 8.62 -11.05
C SER A 112 -12.38 8.54 -11.89
N PHE A 113 -12.33 9.07 -13.12
CA PHE A 113 -13.49 9.09 -14.04
C PHE A 113 -14.78 9.63 -13.40
N GLY A 114 -14.64 10.71 -12.61
CA GLY A 114 -15.77 11.36 -11.91
C GLY A 114 -16.12 10.74 -10.55
N VAL A 115 -15.62 9.55 -10.23
CA VAL A 115 -15.85 8.88 -8.94
C VAL A 115 -14.73 9.23 -7.94
N PRO A 116 -15.04 9.65 -6.70
CA PRO A 116 -14.03 9.88 -5.67
C PRO A 116 -13.18 8.63 -5.39
N PHE A 117 -11.86 8.81 -5.25
CA PHE A 117 -10.93 7.69 -5.05
C PHE A 117 -11.21 6.90 -3.77
N LEU A 118 -11.71 7.57 -2.73
CA LEU A 118 -12.10 6.95 -1.45
C LEU A 118 -13.53 6.39 -1.45
N ALA A 119 -14.24 6.36 -2.58
CA ALA A 119 -15.56 5.72 -2.62
C ALA A 119 -15.44 4.21 -2.34
N PRO A 120 -16.28 3.61 -1.46
CA PRO A 120 -17.49 4.13 -0.82
C PRO A 120 -17.30 4.60 0.64
N ILE A 121 -16.06 4.79 1.10
CA ILE A 121 -15.75 5.35 2.43
C ILE A 121 -16.09 6.85 2.45
N SER A 122 -15.75 7.56 1.37
CA SER A 122 -16.11 8.96 1.15
C SER A 122 -16.42 9.18 -0.34
N PRO A 123 -17.68 9.51 -0.71
CA PRO A 123 -18.88 9.67 0.12
C PRO A 123 -19.37 8.34 0.68
N SER A 124 -19.87 8.37 1.92
CA SER A 124 -20.27 7.16 2.66
C SER A 124 -21.51 6.49 2.03
N ASP A 125 -21.32 5.30 1.47
CA ASP A 125 -22.41 4.43 1.00
C ASP A 125 -22.40 3.11 1.76
N PHE A 126 -23.33 2.97 2.72
CA PHE A 126 -23.48 1.76 3.54
C PHE A 126 -23.76 0.49 2.71
N GLU A 127 -24.32 0.63 1.51
CA GLU A 127 -24.57 -0.49 0.61
C GLU A 127 -23.27 -0.98 -0.06
N GLY A 128 -22.39 -0.05 -0.43
CA GLY A 128 -21.08 -0.35 -1.03
C GLY A 128 -20.01 -0.75 -0.02
N LEU A 129 -20.09 -0.25 1.22
CA LEU A 129 -19.12 -0.55 2.29
C LEU A 129 -19.03 -2.05 2.61
N LYS A 130 -20.13 -2.79 2.45
CA LYS A 130 -20.14 -4.25 2.65
C LYS A 130 -19.13 -4.94 1.72
N ASP A 131 -19.09 -4.52 0.46
CA ASP A 131 -18.23 -5.11 -0.55
C ASP A 131 -16.76 -4.66 -0.42
N THR A 132 -16.51 -3.51 0.23
CA THR A 132 -15.16 -3.03 0.53
C THR A 132 -14.46 -3.83 1.62
N PHE A 133 -15.16 -4.18 2.71
CA PHE A 133 -14.57 -4.92 3.83
C PHE A 133 -14.66 -6.43 3.66
N VAL A 134 -15.76 -6.94 3.13
CA VAL A 134 -16.00 -8.36 2.91
C VAL A 134 -16.55 -8.55 1.51
N ARG A 135 -15.68 -8.99 0.59
CA ARG A 135 -16.06 -9.17 -0.81
C ARG A 135 -17.20 -10.18 -0.92
N SER A 136 -18.36 -9.68 -1.29
CA SER A 136 -19.57 -10.49 -1.42
C SER A 136 -19.59 -11.19 -2.78
N PRO A 137 -20.17 -12.40 -2.88
CA PRO A 137 -20.23 -13.09 -4.16
C PRO A 137 -21.18 -12.37 -5.13
N LEU A 138 -20.80 -12.31 -6.41
CA LEU A 138 -21.44 -11.50 -7.46
C LEU A 138 -22.95 -11.74 -7.62
N TRP A 139 -23.44 -12.95 -7.31
CA TRP A 139 -24.86 -13.29 -7.39
C TRP A 139 -25.73 -12.62 -6.31
N LEU A 140 -25.11 -12.16 -5.21
CA LEU A 140 -25.81 -11.47 -4.12
C LEU A 140 -25.95 -9.96 -4.39
N LEU A 141 -25.17 -9.42 -5.33
CA LEU A 141 -25.20 -8.01 -5.74
C LEU A 141 -26.35 -7.74 -6.72
N LYS A 142 -27.56 -7.54 -6.18
CA LYS A 142 -28.75 -7.19 -6.95
C LYS A 142 -28.82 -5.70 -7.34
N ARG A 143 -28.06 -4.84 -6.65
CA ARG A 143 -28.12 -3.38 -6.80
C ARG A 143 -26.81 -2.83 -7.38
N ARG A 144 -26.95 -1.86 -8.29
CA ARG A 144 -25.81 -1.16 -8.89
C ARG A 144 -25.23 -0.09 -7.93
N PRO A 145 -23.91 0.17 -7.94
CA PRO A 145 -23.28 1.18 -7.09
C PRO A 145 -23.89 2.57 -7.28
N ARG A 146 -24.16 3.30 -6.17
CA ARG A 146 -24.85 4.60 -6.21
C ARG A 146 -24.18 5.65 -7.08
N LEU A 147 -22.84 5.65 -7.13
CA LEU A 147 -22.05 6.63 -7.87
C LEU A 147 -22.06 6.41 -9.40
N LEU A 148 -22.51 5.22 -9.85
CA LEU A 148 -22.58 4.85 -11.26
C LEU A 148 -24.03 4.71 -11.74
N SER A 149 -24.98 4.46 -10.83
CA SER A 149 -26.41 4.43 -11.12
C SER A 149 -26.98 5.83 -11.19
N GLY A 150 -27.07 6.41 -12.39
CA GLY A 150 -27.83 7.64 -12.68
C GLY A 150 -29.34 7.46 -12.51
N GLY A 151 -29.80 7.03 -11.32
CA GLY A 151 -31.21 6.86 -10.95
C GLY A 151 -31.73 5.41 -10.97
N ILE A 152 -31.24 4.53 -11.86
CA ILE A 152 -31.73 3.14 -11.98
C ILE A 152 -30.86 2.20 -11.15
N ARG A 153 -31.42 1.65 -10.06
CA ARG A 153 -30.67 0.88 -9.03
C ARG A 153 -30.76 -0.64 -9.20
N ILE A 154 -31.67 -1.14 -10.04
CA ILE A 154 -31.85 -2.56 -10.31
C ILE A 154 -30.98 -3.01 -11.48
N ASN A 155 -30.42 -4.21 -11.39
CA ASN A 155 -29.64 -4.76 -12.48
C ASN A 155 -30.55 -5.04 -13.68
N GLN A 156 -30.11 -4.65 -14.88
CA GLN A 156 -30.95 -4.61 -16.10
C GLN A 156 -31.56 -5.99 -16.43
N GLY A 157 -30.83 -7.09 -16.17
CA GLY A 157 -31.36 -8.44 -16.32
C GLY A 157 -32.49 -8.82 -15.35
N GLN A 158 -32.55 -8.21 -14.16
CA GLN A 158 -33.66 -8.42 -13.23
C GLN A 158 -34.88 -7.54 -13.54
N GLN A 159 -34.66 -6.36 -14.13
CA GLN A 159 -35.74 -5.49 -14.59
C GLN A 159 -36.51 -6.10 -15.77
N ILE A 160 -35.80 -6.83 -16.64
CA ILE A 160 -36.40 -7.59 -17.75
C ILE A 160 -37.19 -8.79 -17.18
N ALA A 161 -36.58 -9.57 -16.27
CA ALA A 161 -37.25 -10.72 -15.65
C ALA A 161 -38.47 -10.36 -14.77
N SER A 162 -38.50 -9.17 -14.17
CA SER A 162 -39.70 -8.69 -13.44
C SER A 162 -40.81 -8.27 -14.39
N LYS A 163 -40.48 -7.64 -15.53
CA LYS A 163 -41.48 -7.27 -16.55
C LYS A 163 -42.11 -8.49 -17.21
N GLU A 164 -41.30 -9.50 -17.57
CA GLU A 164 -41.77 -10.75 -18.15
C GLU A 164 -42.73 -11.54 -17.22
N ARG A 165 -42.62 -11.36 -15.91
CA ARG A 165 -43.54 -11.96 -14.92
C ARG A 165 -44.83 -11.18 -14.70
N GLU A 166 -44.87 -9.91 -15.11
CA GLU A 166 -46.04 -9.05 -15.01
C GLU A 166 -46.89 -9.12 -16.28
N GLU A 167 -46.30 -9.59 -17.39
CA GLU A 167 -46.94 -9.79 -18.70
C GLU A 167 -47.46 -11.23 -18.93
N ALA A 168 -47.28 -12.14 -17.97
CA ALA A 168 -47.69 -13.56 -18.03
C ALA A 168 -48.78 -13.88 -17.00
#